data_AF-A0A7N2LSF9-F1
#
_entry.id   AF-A0A7N2LSF9-F1
#
_cell.length_a   1.000
_cell.length_b   1.000
_cell.length_c   1.000
_cell.angle_alpha   90.00
_cell.angle_beta   90.00
_cell.angle_gamma   90.00
#
_symmetry.space_group_name_H-M   'P 1'
#
loop_
_entity.id
_entity.type
_entity.pdbx_description
1 polymer ?
#
loop_
_entity_poly.entity_id
_entity_poly.type
_entity_poly.pdbx_seq_one_letter_code
_entity_poly.pdbx_strand_id
1 'polypeptide(L)'
;MFLREKNFKQTIPPEKIEDGEGITDEKATNALRRAVHFSAALQSSDGHWPTENAGPMFFVPPFVICCYITGHLNTVFPAEYRKEILHYVYNHQNEDGGWGLHLEGHSIVFGTVLNYICMRILREGPDGGQDNACAKARKWNLDHGGVTHIPSWGKNWLSILRVFEWTGCNPMPLEFWLLPSFLPIHPVRIM
;
A
#
# COMPACT_ATOMS: atom_id res chain seq x y z
N MET A 1 -16.02 9.91 -1.58
CA MET A 1 -15.74 11.22 -0.94
C MET A 1 -16.00 12.38 -1.90
N PHE A 2 -15.35 12.41 -3.07
CA PHE A 2 -15.46 13.51 -4.05
C PHE A 2 -16.87 13.79 -4.62
N LEU A 3 -17.59 12.76 -5.09
CA LEU A 3 -18.96 12.94 -5.61
C LEU A 3 -19.94 13.41 -4.54
N ARG A 4 -19.71 13.00 -3.29
CA ARG A 4 -20.52 13.42 -2.14
C ARG A 4 -20.29 14.89 -1.83
N GLU A 5 -19.04 15.34 -1.83
CA GLU A 5 -18.69 16.76 -1.65
C GLU A 5 -19.33 17.65 -2.73
N LYS A 6 -19.39 17.16 -3.96
CA LYS A 6 -20.06 17.85 -5.08
C LYS A 6 -21.57 17.71 -5.11
N ASN A 7 -22.18 17.00 -4.15
CA ASN A 7 -23.60 16.65 -4.16
C ASN A 7 -24.08 16.07 -5.51
N PHE A 8 -23.20 15.34 -6.21
CA PHE A 8 -23.49 14.80 -7.52
C PHE A 8 -24.61 13.76 -7.43
N LYS A 9 -25.58 13.86 -8.34
CA LYS A 9 -26.63 12.87 -8.52
C LYS A 9 -26.62 12.40 -9.96
N GLN A 10 -26.49 11.09 -10.16
CA GLN A 10 -26.60 10.50 -11.49
C GLN A 10 -28.05 10.54 -11.95
N THR A 11 -28.36 11.41 -12.91
CA THR A 11 -29.71 11.59 -13.46
C THR A 11 -30.00 10.71 -14.66
N ILE A 12 -28.95 10.15 -15.30
CA ILE A 12 -29.09 9.28 -16.47
C ILE A 12 -29.26 7.83 -15.97
N PRO A 13 -30.37 7.14 -16.32
CA PRO A 13 -30.62 5.78 -15.90
C PRO A 13 -29.58 4.81 -16.47
N PRO A 14 -29.21 3.73 -15.76
CA PRO A 14 -28.34 2.70 -16.30
C PRO A 14 -29.06 1.91 -17.39
N GLU A 15 -28.36 1.67 -18.50
CA GLU A 15 -28.81 0.73 -19.52
C GLU A 15 -28.64 -0.70 -19.00
N LYS A 16 -29.68 -1.52 -19.15
CA LYS A 16 -29.63 -2.96 -18.87
C LYS A 16 -29.63 -3.70 -20.20
N ILE A 17 -28.71 -4.65 -20.34
CA ILE A 17 -28.60 -5.51 -21.51
C ILE A 17 -28.79 -6.93 -20.99
N GLU A 18 -29.82 -7.61 -21.49
CA GLU A 18 -30.09 -9.01 -21.11
C GLU A 18 -29.22 -9.98 -21.91
N ASP A 19 -29.01 -11.19 -21.38
CA ASP A 19 -28.21 -12.21 -22.06
C ASP A 19 -28.83 -12.57 -23.42
N GLY A 20 -28.05 -12.40 -24.49
CA GLY A 20 -28.49 -12.64 -25.87
C GLY A 20 -29.17 -11.46 -26.56
N GLU A 21 -29.36 -10.33 -25.87
CA GLU A 21 -29.90 -9.11 -26.46
C GLU A 21 -28.85 -8.37 -27.30
N GLY A 22 -29.25 -7.89 -28.48
CA GLY A 22 -28.38 -7.10 -29.35
C GLY A 22 -28.08 -5.71 -28.78
N ILE A 23 -26.82 -5.28 -28.83
CA ILE A 23 -26.40 -3.92 -28.45
C ILE A 23 -26.73 -2.97 -29.60
N THR A 24 -27.70 -2.08 -29.40
CA THR A 24 -28.05 -1.05 -30.37
C THR A 24 -27.20 0.21 -30.18
N ASP A 25 -27.07 1.03 -31.22
CA ASP A 25 -26.37 2.33 -31.16
C ASP A 25 -26.96 3.26 -30.09
N GLU A 26 -28.29 3.20 -29.89
CA GLU A 26 -28.98 3.98 -28.86
C GLU A 26 -28.54 3.58 -27.46
N LYS A 27 -28.52 2.28 -27.16
CA LYS A 27 -28.07 1.75 -25.86
C LYS A 27 -26.61 2.09 -25.59
N ALA A 28 -25.75 1.92 -26.60
CA ALA A 28 -24.34 2.29 -26.49
C ALA A 28 -24.17 3.80 -26.22
N THR A 29 -24.93 4.65 -26.93
CA THR A 29 -24.91 6.11 -26.77
C THR A 29 -25.38 6.54 -25.38
N ASN A 30 -26.45 5.92 -24.86
CA ASN A 30 -26.96 6.23 -23.53
C ASN A 30 -25.97 5.81 -22.42
N ALA A 31 -25.37 4.62 -22.55
CA ALA A 31 -24.33 4.15 -21.64
C ALA A 31 -23.11 5.09 -21.64
N LEU A 32 -22.66 5.50 -22.83
CA LEU A 32 -21.56 6.46 -22.98
C LEU A 32 -21.90 7.80 -22.33
N ARG A 33 -23.09 8.36 -22.59
CA ARG A 33 -23.52 9.64 -22.02
C ARG A 33 -23.53 9.59 -20.49
N ARG A 34 -23.99 8.47 -19.92
CA ARG A 34 -23.98 8.24 -18.47
C ARG A 34 -22.55 8.17 -17.90
N ALA A 35 -21.65 7.46 -18.58
CA ALA A 35 -20.25 7.33 -18.17
C ALA A 35 -19.50 8.66 -18.26
N VAL A 36 -19.71 9.45 -19.32
CA VAL A 36 -19.14 10.79 -19.47
C VAL A 36 -19.67 11.73 -18.39
N HIS A 37 -20.97 11.72 -18.11
CA HIS A 37 -21.56 12.54 -17.05
C HIS A 37 -20.96 12.22 -15.67
N PHE A 38 -20.76 10.93 -15.37
CA PHE A 38 -20.10 10.49 -14.13
C PHE A 38 -18.62 10.90 -14.08
N SER A 39 -17.88 10.67 -15.17
CA SER A 39 -16.44 10.97 -15.23
C SER A 39 -16.19 12.48 -15.14
N ALA A 40 -16.99 13.29 -15.80
CA ALA A 40 -16.92 14.75 -15.71
C ALA A 40 -17.15 15.24 -14.26
N ALA A 41 -18.05 14.60 -13.52
CA ALA A 41 -18.27 14.93 -12.11
C ALA A 41 -17.06 14.62 -11.21
N LEU A 42 -16.20 13.67 -11.61
CA LEU A 42 -14.96 13.35 -10.89
C LEU A 42 -13.81 14.34 -11.16
N GLN A 43 -13.92 15.20 -12.18
CA GLN A 43 -12.85 16.15 -12.51
C GLN A 43 -12.62 17.16 -11.38
N SER A 44 -11.38 17.34 -10.91
CA SER A 44 -11.02 18.34 -9.92
C SER A 44 -11.16 19.78 -10.46
N SER A 45 -11.15 20.77 -9.57
CA SER A 45 -11.33 22.19 -9.91
C SER A 45 -10.24 22.76 -10.82
N ASP A 46 -9.05 22.15 -10.81
CA ASP A 46 -7.89 22.43 -11.64
C ASP A 46 -7.81 21.53 -12.90
N GLY A 47 -8.82 20.69 -13.12
CA GLY A 47 -8.99 19.95 -14.37
C GLY A 47 -8.42 18.52 -14.37
N HIS A 48 -7.71 18.07 -13.34
CA HIS A 48 -7.21 16.69 -13.25
C HIS A 48 -8.28 15.70 -12.75
N TRP A 49 -8.03 14.39 -12.85
CA TRP A 49 -8.90 13.35 -12.29
C TRP A 49 -8.21 12.64 -11.13
N PRO A 50 -8.56 12.97 -9.87
CA PRO A 50 -8.00 12.27 -8.73
C PRO A 50 -8.51 10.83 -8.69
N THR A 51 -7.60 9.89 -8.52
CA THR A 51 -7.91 8.47 -8.31
C THR A 51 -7.00 7.91 -7.23
N GLU A 52 -7.47 6.86 -6.58
CA GLU A 52 -6.63 6.04 -5.74
C GLU A 52 -5.55 5.36 -6.60
N ASN A 53 -4.31 5.43 -6.14
CA ASN A 53 -3.16 4.71 -6.70
C ASN A 53 -2.60 3.76 -5.64
N ALA A 54 -3.41 2.76 -5.30
CA ALA A 54 -3.08 1.73 -4.32
C ALA A 54 -2.45 0.50 -5.00
N GLY A 55 -2.04 -0.48 -4.19
CA GLY A 55 -1.50 -1.75 -4.67
C GLY A 55 -0.37 -2.23 -3.78
N PRO A 56 0.80 -1.55 -3.74
CA PRO A 56 1.94 -2.01 -2.94
C PRO A 56 1.68 -1.95 -1.43
N MET A 57 1.90 -3.07 -0.75
CA MET A 57 1.72 -3.21 0.71
C MET A 57 2.98 -2.88 1.53
N PHE A 58 3.94 -2.18 0.92
CA PHE A 58 5.24 -1.85 1.50
C PHE A 58 5.63 -0.37 1.34
N PHE A 59 4.70 0.54 1.03
CA PHE A 59 4.98 1.99 1.04
C PHE A 59 4.63 2.65 2.38
N VAL A 60 3.42 2.38 2.90
CA VAL A 60 2.97 2.96 4.17
C VAL A 60 3.82 2.47 5.36
N PRO A 61 4.13 1.17 5.51
CA PRO A 61 4.91 0.73 6.67
C PRO A 61 6.30 1.37 6.78
N PRO A 62 7.12 1.45 5.72
CA PRO A 62 8.37 2.19 5.79
C PRO A 62 8.21 3.68 6.09
N PHE A 63 7.16 4.32 5.56
CA PHE A 63 6.93 5.73 5.86
C PHE A 63 6.57 5.95 7.33
N VAL A 64 5.77 5.06 7.93
CA VAL A 64 5.50 5.03 9.37
C VAL A 64 6.78 4.81 10.17
N ILE A 65 7.66 3.90 9.76
CA ILE A 65 8.98 3.68 10.37
C ILE A 65 9.82 4.96 10.33
N CYS A 66 9.92 5.65 9.19
CA CYS A 66 10.64 6.91 9.06
C CYS A 66 10.11 7.99 10.01
N CYS A 67 8.79 8.20 10.03
CA CYS A 67 8.18 9.20 10.92
C CYS A 67 8.36 8.84 12.39
N TYR A 68 8.36 7.55 12.73
CA TYR A 68 8.65 7.09 14.09
C TYR A 68 10.09 7.41 14.51
N ILE A 69 11.07 7.00 13.72
CA ILE A 69 12.50 7.18 14.04
C ILE A 69 12.89 8.65 14.09
N THR A 70 12.31 9.48 13.23
CA THR A 70 12.58 10.92 13.21
C THR A 70 11.79 11.71 14.26
N GLY A 71 10.89 11.08 15.03
CA GLY A 71 10.08 11.74 16.06
C GLY A 71 8.89 12.55 15.53
N HIS A 72 8.54 12.42 14.25
CA HIS A 72 7.46 13.18 13.60
C HIS A 72 6.15 12.42 13.47
N LEU A 73 6.04 11.22 14.05
CA LEU A 73 4.87 10.34 13.88
C LEU A 73 3.54 11.05 14.14
N ASN A 74 3.41 11.79 15.25
CA ASN A 74 2.16 12.47 15.60
C ASN A 74 1.91 13.76 14.79
N THR A 75 2.97 14.37 14.26
CA THR A 75 2.86 15.56 13.41
C THR A 75 2.39 15.18 12.00
N VAL A 76 2.93 14.09 11.45
CA VAL A 76 2.58 13.59 10.11
C VAL A 76 1.31 12.76 10.12
N PHE A 77 1.09 11.96 11.17
CA PHE A 77 -0.10 11.13 11.33
C PHE A 77 -0.88 11.50 12.59
N PRO A 78 -1.79 12.48 12.50
CA PRO A 78 -2.81 12.72 13.51
C PRO A 78 -3.64 11.46 13.83
N ALA A 79 -4.44 11.49 14.89
CA ALA A 79 -5.22 10.34 15.35
C ALA A 79 -6.06 9.68 14.24
N GLU A 80 -6.78 10.47 13.43
CA GLU A 80 -7.62 9.94 12.36
C GLU A 80 -6.81 9.26 11.24
N TYR A 81 -5.62 9.79 10.92
CA TYR A 81 -4.77 9.19 9.89
C TYR A 81 -4.28 7.81 10.35
N ARG A 82 -3.89 7.69 11.62
CA ARG A 82 -3.46 6.41 12.19
C ARG A 82 -4.60 5.40 12.20
N LYS A 83 -5.82 5.85 12.52
CA LYS A 83 -7.02 5.01 12.49
C LYS A 83 -7.30 4.47 11.08
N GLU A 84 -7.26 5.33 10.06
CA GLU A 84 -7.50 4.90 8.68
C GLU A 84 -6.34 4.06 8.11
N ILE A 85 -5.09 4.30 8.51
CA ILE A 85 -3.97 3.42 8.16
C ILE A 85 -4.18 2.02 8.75
N LEU A 86 -4.56 1.92 10.02
CA LEU A 86 -4.85 0.63 10.66
C LEU A 86 -6.03 -0.07 9.98
N HIS A 87 -7.11 0.66 9.71
CA HIS A 87 -8.28 0.15 9.00
C HIS A 87 -7.91 -0.40 7.61
N TYR A 88 -7.08 0.32 6.85
CA TYR A 88 -6.55 -0.16 5.57
C TYR A 88 -5.71 -1.44 5.74
N VAL A 89 -4.84 -1.50 6.75
CA VAL A 89 -4.03 -2.70 7.02
C VAL A 89 -4.91 -3.91 7.35
N TYR A 90 -5.95 -3.73 8.17
CA TYR A 90 -6.88 -4.81 8.55
C TYR A 90 -7.69 -5.33 7.36
N ASN A 91 -8.21 -4.42 6.53
CA ASN A 91 -9.02 -4.80 5.36
C ASN A 91 -8.25 -5.60 4.31
N HIS A 92 -6.92 -5.55 4.35
CA HIS A 92 -6.05 -6.26 3.40
C HIS A 92 -5.21 -7.35 4.07
N GLN A 93 -5.51 -7.74 5.31
CA GLN A 93 -4.94 -8.94 5.89
C GLN A 93 -5.56 -10.16 5.19
N ASN A 94 -4.72 -11.06 4.68
CA ASN A 94 -5.18 -12.30 4.10
C ASN A 94 -5.80 -13.21 5.17
N GLU A 95 -6.64 -14.17 4.76
CA GLU A 95 -7.30 -15.11 5.67
C GLU A 95 -6.31 -15.93 6.52
N ASP A 96 -5.09 -16.16 5.99
CA ASP A 96 -4.00 -16.85 6.69
C ASP A 96 -3.29 -15.99 7.76
N GLY A 97 -3.64 -14.70 7.86
CA GLY A 97 -3.09 -13.76 8.82
C GLY A 97 -1.89 -12.95 8.32
N GLY A 98 -1.44 -13.14 7.08
CA GLY A 98 -0.32 -12.41 6.50
C GLY A 98 -0.71 -11.32 5.52
N TRP A 99 0.31 -10.72 4.88
CA TRP A 99 0.18 -9.74 3.80
C TRP A 99 1.16 -10.04 2.68
N GLY A 100 0.72 -9.82 1.44
CA GLY A 100 1.55 -9.97 0.26
C GLY A 100 2.44 -8.77 -0.06
N LEU A 101 3.08 -8.82 -1.23
CA LEU A 101 3.81 -7.69 -1.80
C LEU A 101 2.87 -6.54 -2.22
N HIS A 102 1.66 -6.91 -2.64
CA HIS A 102 0.58 -6.02 -3.03
C HIS A 102 -0.76 -6.55 -2.49
N LEU A 103 -1.84 -5.77 -2.63
CA LEU A 103 -3.17 -6.07 -2.09
C LEU A 103 -3.68 -7.47 -2.43
N GLU A 104 -3.58 -7.85 -3.70
CA GLU A 104 -4.04 -9.16 -4.20
C GLU A 104 -3.01 -10.29 -4.05
N GLY A 105 -1.88 -10.01 -3.40
CA GLY A 105 -0.76 -10.94 -3.30
C GLY A 105 -0.92 -11.93 -2.15
N HIS A 106 -0.48 -13.17 -2.37
CA HIS A 106 -0.31 -14.14 -1.28
C HIS A 106 0.64 -13.61 -0.21
N SER A 107 0.41 -14.03 1.02
CA SER A 107 1.21 -13.63 2.17
C SER A 107 2.69 -13.99 1.98
N ILE A 108 3.56 -13.03 2.23
CA ILE A 108 5.02 -13.20 2.22
C ILE A 108 5.62 -12.61 3.49
N VAL A 109 6.82 -13.09 3.86
CA VAL A 109 7.54 -12.59 5.06
C VAL A 109 7.74 -11.08 4.99
N PHE A 110 8.06 -10.53 3.81
CA PHE A 110 8.28 -9.10 3.63
C PHE A 110 7.04 -8.25 3.98
N GLY A 111 5.90 -8.53 3.33
CA GLY A 111 4.65 -7.82 3.55
C GLY A 111 4.15 -8.00 4.99
N THR A 112 4.19 -9.23 5.51
CA THR A 112 3.67 -9.53 6.84
C THR A 112 4.50 -8.91 7.96
N VAL A 113 5.82 -8.97 7.90
CA VAL A 113 6.70 -8.34 8.90
C VAL A 113 6.53 -6.82 8.89
N LEU A 114 6.50 -6.18 7.72
CA LEU A 114 6.37 -4.73 7.63
C LEU A 114 5.01 -4.25 8.15
N ASN A 115 3.91 -4.89 7.76
CA ASN A 115 2.57 -4.50 8.23
C ASN A 115 2.39 -4.81 9.74
N TYR A 116 2.97 -5.90 10.25
CA TYR A 116 3.03 -6.14 11.70
C TYR A 116 3.74 -5.00 12.44
N ILE A 117 4.93 -4.60 11.98
CA ILE A 117 5.68 -3.49 12.60
C ILE A 117 4.91 -2.17 12.51
N CYS A 118 4.24 -1.90 11.38
CA CYS A 118 3.39 -0.73 11.20
C CYS A 118 2.33 -0.65 12.31
N MET A 119 1.56 -1.73 12.51
CA MET A 119 0.54 -1.80 13.56
C MET A 119 1.14 -1.58 14.95
N ARG A 120 2.30 -2.21 15.23
CA ARG A 120 2.99 -2.07 16.53
C ARG A 120 3.45 -0.63 16.81
N ILE A 121 3.98 0.07 15.80
CA ILE A 121 4.36 1.49 15.92
C ILE A 121 3.11 2.36 16.15
N LEU A 122 2.01 2.03 15.47
CA LEU A 122 0.72 2.70 15.60
C LEU A 122 -0.06 2.33 16.88
N ARG A 123 0.62 1.73 17.87
CA ARG A 123 0.14 1.43 19.23
C ARG A 123 -0.75 0.21 19.37
N GLU A 124 -0.93 -0.62 18.34
CA GLU A 124 -1.56 -1.92 18.52
C GLU A 124 -0.69 -2.84 19.35
N GLY A 125 -1.30 -3.60 20.28
CA GLY A 125 -0.65 -4.61 21.11
C GLY A 125 -0.08 -5.80 20.31
N PRO A 126 0.77 -6.65 20.90
CA PRO A 126 1.23 -7.88 20.23
C PRO A 126 0.04 -8.82 19.96
N ASP A 127 -0.96 -8.81 20.83
CA ASP A 127 -2.23 -9.52 20.66
C ASP A 127 -3.38 -8.55 20.34
N GLY A 128 -3.03 -7.37 19.79
CA GLY A 128 -3.98 -6.33 19.40
C GLY A 128 -4.36 -6.38 17.91
N GLY A 129 -4.96 -5.29 17.45
CA GLY A 129 -5.55 -5.15 16.13
C GLY A 129 -6.94 -5.77 16.03
N GLN A 130 -7.66 -5.38 14.99
CA GLN A 130 -8.95 -5.97 14.67
C GLN A 130 -8.81 -7.49 14.49
N ASP A 131 -9.69 -8.27 15.11
CA ASP A 131 -9.71 -9.73 15.04
C ASP A 131 -8.34 -10.41 15.34
N ASN A 132 -7.59 -9.85 16.30
CA ASN A 132 -6.25 -10.29 16.69
C ASN A 132 -5.24 -10.28 15.53
N ALA A 133 -5.34 -9.31 14.63
CA ALA A 133 -4.49 -9.17 13.45
C ALA A 133 -2.99 -9.31 13.78
N CYS A 134 -2.51 -8.66 14.85
CA CYS A 134 -1.10 -8.75 15.25
C CYS A 134 -0.68 -10.17 15.67
N ALA A 135 -1.54 -10.90 16.39
CA ALA A 135 -1.21 -12.26 16.82
C ALA A 135 -1.16 -13.22 15.62
N LYS A 136 -2.11 -13.10 14.70
CA LYS A 136 -2.16 -13.87 13.45
C LYS A 136 -0.91 -13.61 12.59
N ALA A 137 -0.55 -12.35 12.40
CA ALA A 137 0.66 -11.94 11.68
C ALA A 137 1.94 -12.51 12.30
N ARG A 138 2.05 -12.43 13.63
CA ARG A 138 3.20 -12.98 14.36
C ARG A 138 3.28 -14.50 14.19
N LYS A 139 2.16 -15.21 14.32
CA LYS A 139 2.09 -16.66 14.11
C LYS A 139 2.52 -17.01 12.68
N TRP A 140 1.93 -16.35 11.68
CA TRP A 140 2.26 -16.58 10.27
C TRP A 140 3.75 -16.39 10.01
N ASN A 141 4.34 -15.29 10.50
CA ASN A 141 5.79 -15.06 10.35
C ASN A 141 6.65 -16.16 10.98
N LEU A 142 6.32 -16.59 12.21
CA LEU A 142 7.07 -17.64 12.91
C LEU A 142 7.00 -18.99 12.16
N ASP A 143 5.82 -19.33 11.64
CA ASP A 143 5.60 -20.57 10.88
C ASP A 143 6.39 -20.57 9.54
N HIS A 144 6.77 -19.39 9.02
CA HIS A 144 7.49 -19.21 7.74
C HIS A 144 8.97 -18.84 7.92
N GLY A 145 9.59 -19.25 9.03
CA GLY A 145 11.03 -19.07 9.29
C GLY A 145 11.40 -17.71 9.89
N GLY A 146 10.41 -16.84 10.16
CA GLY A 146 10.61 -15.57 10.83
C GLY A 146 11.37 -14.53 10.00
N VAL A 147 11.87 -13.50 10.68
CA VAL A 147 12.44 -12.31 10.03
C VAL A 147 13.76 -12.60 9.31
N THR A 148 14.43 -13.71 9.59
CA THR A 148 15.71 -14.07 8.96
C THR A 148 15.55 -14.40 7.48
N HIS A 149 14.35 -14.80 7.05
CA HIS A 149 13.98 -15.07 5.66
C HIS A 149 13.49 -13.83 4.90
N ILE A 150 13.50 -12.65 5.53
CA ILE A 150 13.05 -11.42 4.86
C ILE A 150 14.02 -11.01 3.73
N PRO A 151 13.52 -10.52 2.58
CA PRO A 151 14.35 -9.98 1.50
C PRO A 151 15.24 -8.81 1.93
N SER A 152 16.26 -8.50 1.13
CA SER A 152 17.26 -7.46 1.42
C SER A 152 16.66 -6.09 1.79
N TRP A 153 15.60 -5.66 1.10
CA TRP A 153 14.89 -4.42 1.41
C TRP A 153 14.27 -4.44 2.80
N GLY A 154 13.69 -5.57 3.21
CA GLY A 154 13.16 -5.74 4.56
C GLY A 154 14.27 -5.69 5.60
N LYS A 155 15.40 -6.39 5.37
CA LYS A 155 16.54 -6.35 6.28
C LYS A 155 17.02 -4.92 6.51
N ASN A 156 17.14 -4.10 5.46
CA ASN A 156 17.51 -2.70 5.58
C ASN A 156 16.53 -1.91 6.47
N TRP A 157 15.22 -2.04 6.27
CA TRP A 157 14.23 -1.36 7.13
C TRP A 157 14.28 -1.81 8.59
N LEU A 158 14.47 -3.11 8.84
CA LEU A 158 14.61 -3.64 10.18
C LEU A 158 15.90 -3.18 10.87
N SER A 159 17.01 -3.09 10.14
CA SER A 159 18.28 -2.58 10.66
C SER A 159 18.22 -1.08 10.97
N ILE A 160 17.54 -0.30 10.12
CA ILE A 160 17.26 1.13 10.36
C ILE A 160 16.43 1.29 11.66
N LEU A 161 15.43 0.44 11.86
CA LEU A 161 14.61 0.40 13.08
C LEU A 161 15.34 -0.21 14.29
N ARG A 162 16.57 -0.70 14.12
CA ARG A 162 17.40 -1.35 15.16
C ARG A 162 16.80 -2.63 15.75
N VAL A 163 16.07 -3.38 14.92
CA VAL A 163 15.51 -4.71 15.29
C VAL A 163 16.12 -5.84 14.46
N PHE A 164 17.14 -5.53 13.67
CA PHE A 164 17.95 -6.49 12.92
C PHE A 164 19.40 -5.98 12.86
N GLU A 165 20.37 -6.88 12.89
CA GLU A 165 21.79 -6.53 12.87
C GLU A 165 22.24 -6.18 11.44
N TRP A 166 22.94 -5.05 11.27
CA TRP A 166 23.46 -4.62 9.96
C TRP A 166 24.40 -5.64 9.32
N THR A 167 25.06 -6.47 10.11
CA THR A 167 25.94 -7.56 9.63
C THR A 167 25.17 -8.64 8.85
N GLY A 168 23.84 -8.73 9.00
CA GLY A 168 22.99 -9.64 8.22
C GLY A 168 22.54 -9.07 6.87
N CYS A 169 22.89 -7.82 6.54
CA CYS A 169 22.62 -7.18 5.25
C CYS A 169 23.80 -7.35 4.29
N ASN A 170 23.50 -7.53 3.00
CA ASN A 170 24.54 -7.37 1.97
C ASN A 170 24.98 -5.91 1.92
N PRO A 171 26.29 -5.62 1.79
CA PRO A 171 26.78 -4.26 1.71
C PRO A 171 26.23 -3.55 0.46
N MET A 172 25.88 -2.27 0.61
CA MET A 172 25.56 -1.36 -0.49
C MET A 172 26.69 -0.33 -0.58
N PRO A 173 27.81 -0.65 -1.23
CA PRO A 173 29.01 0.20 -1.22
C PRO A 173 28.75 1.52 -1.95
N LEU A 174 28.85 2.63 -1.21
CA LEU A 174 28.71 3.98 -1.77
C LEU A 174 29.89 4.34 -2.68
N GLU A 175 30.99 3.61 -2.57
CA GLU A 175 32.20 3.75 -3.39
C GLU A 175 31.91 3.56 -4.89
N PHE A 176 30.83 2.87 -5.26
CA PHE A 176 30.41 2.77 -6.67
C PHE A 176 30.08 4.13 -7.31
N TRP A 177 29.68 5.14 -6.52
CA TRP A 177 29.50 6.50 -7.00
C TRP A 177 30.81 7.24 -7.30
N LEU A 178 31.94 6.75 -6.79
CA LEU A 178 33.27 7.32 -7.06
C LEU A 178 33.92 6.77 -8.33
N LEU A 179 33.31 5.72 -8.93
CA LEU A 179 33.81 5.11 -10.15
C LEU A 179 33.63 6.05 -11.35
N PRO A 180 34.47 5.94 -12.40
CA PRO A 180 34.21 6.62 -13.65
C PRO A 180 32.85 6.21 -14.25
N SER A 181 32.06 7.19 -14.71
CA SER A 181 30.69 6.97 -15.22
C SER A 181 30.59 6.11 -16.48
N PHE A 182 31.72 5.84 -17.15
CA PHE A 182 31.79 4.92 -18.29
C PHE A 182 31.81 3.44 -17.88
N LEU A 183 32.08 3.12 -16.61
CA LEU A 183 32.07 1.73 -16.15
C LEU A 183 30.63 1.19 -16.03
N PRO A 184 30.39 -0.10 -16.37
CA PRO A 184 29.05 -0.67 -16.42
C PRO A 184 28.36 -0.77 -15.06
N ILE A 185 29.13 -0.80 -13.97
CA ILE A 185 28.61 -0.88 -12.59
C ILE A 185 28.38 0.49 -11.94
N HIS A 186 28.71 1.59 -12.64
CA HIS A 186 28.48 2.92 -12.12
C HIS A 186 26.96 3.17 -12.01
N PRO A 187 26.44 3.74 -10.90
CA PRO A 187 24.99 3.88 -10.68
C PRO A 187 24.21 4.59 -11.80
N VAL A 188 24.81 5.57 -12.48
CA VAL A 188 24.21 6.26 -13.66
C VAL A 188 23.92 5.31 -14.84
N ARG A 189 24.50 4.12 -14.89
CA ARG A 189 24.21 3.09 -15.91
C ARG A 189 23.06 2.16 -15.55
N ILE A 190 22.56 2.23 -14.30
CA ILE A 190 21.57 1.30 -13.73
C ILE A 190 20.23 2.00 -13.47
N MET A 191 20.23 3.34 -13.27
CA MET A 191 19.03 4.18 -13.22
C MET A 191 18.52 4.50 -14.63
#